data_AF-A0A132P0W9-F1
#
_entry.id   AF-A0A132P0W9-F1
#
_cell.length_a   1.000
_cell.length_b   1.000
_cell.length_c   1.000
_cell.angle_alpha   90.00
_cell.angle_beta   90.00
_cell.angle_gamma   90.00
#
_symmetry.space_group_name_H-M   'P 1'
#
loop_
_entity.id
_entity.type
_entity.pdbx_description
1 polymer ?
#
loop_
_entity_poly.entity_id
_entity_poly.type
_entity_poly.pdbx_seq_one_letter_code
_entity_poly.pdbx_strand_id
1 'polypeptide(L)'
;MSSCHQSCVTCSGQDEVSCTSCNSTSFLALQAIDKGYCISCSVETSVNGHVGIEGCLRCTLPSSTDTTPTCLECSELDYMVSIDGRSCVTSCGVGALPNYYTRQCACTNGYGLNRGVRAQGCVPCKVSRCSLCTANADLCNECEIPFGLSLDSQKCLAIGGCPANCVCVNDGTDLGTTCSSCEKNYFLQPVGRICLHSCPLGYALNPTTSSCDMCSANCYSCKEALETRCTSCISGYVIQWLDSDISTTGRCIAEYAEAAVGPCIECQAILGSAKYCSRCASAFFPLDGKCVSVPDQQPLLCISADRGVCLKCAVGYFLHQGGCYSSLYEPGKSVCAAAERTNPAAYGTCRACTHSYHRTSDGICISCTMEGCFQCSSSPDVCTSCSNGYYSTTISSSADEVRCNRCATSCLVCTDSSPSTCSQCAPGYFGPNSVHGCIRCDDSTVSGNLKGIKGCKQCQLSFSGASVICLDDNPDSSFTLPPLDTNKTTLVLSIVLPIIILILASSIIAVVIVLVRRKMAKRLSQSIASVALNTVISG
;
A
#
# COMPACT_ATOMS: atom_id res chain seq x y z
N MET A 1 -68.42 -26.08 -33.76
CA MET A 1 -67.77 -25.72 -32.49
C MET A 1 -67.57 -24.23 -32.52
N SER A 2 -68.22 -23.50 -31.63
CA SER A 2 -68.10 -22.04 -31.59
C SER A 2 -66.73 -21.65 -31.04
N SER A 3 -65.97 -20.89 -31.81
CA SER A 3 -64.67 -20.36 -31.43
C SER A 3 -64.81 -19.34 -30.29
N CYS A 4 -63.79 -19.26 -29.43
CA CYS A 4 -63.64 -18.15 -28.49
C CYS A 4 -63.61 -16.81 -29.23
N HIS A 5 -63.91 -15.72 -28.52
CA HIS A 5 -63.65 -14.38 -29.02
C HIS A 5 -62.17 -14.26 -29.44
N GLN A 6 -61.88 -13.51 -30.52
CA GLN A 6 -60.55 -13.45 -31.14
C GLN A 6 -59.44 -12.96 -30.21
N SER A 7 -59.80 -12.23 -29.15
CA SER A 7 -58.84 -11.75 -28.14
C SER A 7 -58.46 -12.78 -27.07
N CYS A 8 -59.20 -13.89 -26.95
CA CYS A 8 -58.94 -14.94 -25.95
C CYS A 8 -58.11 -16.09 -26.54
N VAL A 9 -57.23 -16.68 -25.72
CA VAL A 9 -56.60 -17.98 -26.05
C VAL A 9 -57.47 -19.13 -25.57
N THR A 10 -58.01 -19.03 -24.35
CA THR A 10 -59.02 -19.95 -23.81
C THR A 10 -60.21 -19.16 -23.28
N CYS A 11 -61.41 -19.75 -23.33
CA CYS A 11 -62.63 -19.08 -22.90
C CYS A 11 -63.66 -20.05 -22.29
N SER A 12 -64.54 -19.51 -21.44
CA SER A 12 -65.72 -20.20 -20.89
C SER A 12 -67.02 -19.91 -21.66
N GLY A 13 -66.95 -19.06 -22.69
CA GLY A 13 -68.07 -18.51 -23.43
C GLY A 13 -67.59 -17.77 -24.69
N GLN A 14 -68.51 -17.38 -25.58
CA GLN A 14 -68.17 -16.77 -26.87
C GLN A 14 -67.99 -15.25 -26.81
N ASP A 15 -68.42 -14.60 -25.72
CA ASP A 15 -68.28 -13.17 -25.53
C ASP A 15 -66.87 -12.77 -25.10
N GLU A 16 -66.57 -11.49 -25.24
CA GLU A 16 -65.28 -10.87 -24.89
C GLU A 16 -64.96 -10.87 -23.38
N VAL A 17 -65.96 -11.15 -22.53
CA VAL A 17 -65.86 -11.23 -21.06
C VAL A 17 -65.51 -12.63 -20.56
N SER A 18 -65.73 -13.64 -21.40
CA SER A 18 -65.54 -15.03 -21.00
C SER A 18 -64.13 -15.54 -21.24
N CYS A 19 -63.13 -14.68 -21.47
CA CYS A 19 -61.74 -15.15 -21.61
C CYS A 19 -61.24 -15.70 -20.26
N THR A 20 -60.59 -16.87 -20.28
CA THR A 20 -59.90 -17.46 -19.12
C THR A 20 -58.38 -17.39 -19.26
N SER A 21 -57.85 -17.14 -20.46
CA SER A 21 -56.45 -16.79 -20.70
C SER A 21 -56.28 -15.94 -21.95
N CYS A 22 -55.19 -15.18 -21.97
CA CYS A 22 -54.87 -14.22 -23.01
C CYS A 22 -53.57 -14.57 -23.73
N ASN A 23 -53.39 -13.99 -24.91
CA ASN A 23 -52.12 -13.95 -25.64
C ASN A 23 -51.01 -13.37 -24.73
N SER A 24 -49.76 -13.79 -24.89
CA SER A 24 -48.60 -13.25 -24.19
C SER A 24 -48.40 -11.72 -24.30
N THR A 25 -49.01 -11.06 -25.29
CA THR A 25 -49.00 -9.60 -25.47
C THR A 25 -50.22 -8.90 -24.86
N SER A 26 -51.02 -9.61 -24.07
CA SER A 26 -52.22 -9.10 -23.41
C SER A 26 -52.33 -9.65 -21.99
N PHE A 27 -52.92 -8.89 -21.08
CA PHE A 27 -53.21 -9.32 -19.72
C PHE A 27 -54.71 -9.57 -19.54
N LEU A 28 -55.06 -10.45 -18.59
CA LEU A 28 -56.44 -10.77 -18.25
C LEU A 28 -56.96 -9.80 -17.19
N ALA A 29 -57.90 -8.94 -17.55
CA ALA A 29 -58.63 -8.06 -16.64
C ALA A 29 -59.89 -8.77 -16.14
N LEU A 30 -59.87 -9.25 -14.90
CA LEU A 30 -60.93 -10.07 -14.33
C LEU A 30 -62.22 -9.26 -14.09
N GLN A 31 -63.36 -9.84 -14.50
CA GLN A 31 -64.69 -9.30 -14.21
C GLN A 31 -65.53 -10.27 -13.36
N ALA A 32 -65.13 -11.54 -13.31
CA ALA A 32 -65.66 -12.56 -12.42
C ALA A 32 -64.52 -13.50 -11.99
N ILE A 33 -64.82 -14.50 -11.14
CA ILE A 33 -63.84 -15.50 -10.70
C ILE A 33 -63.29 -16.22 -11.95
N ASP A 34 -61.99 -16.08 -12.19
CA ASP A 34 -61.19 -16.70 -13.27
C ASP A 34 -61.60 -16.40 -14.72
N LYS A 35 -62.36 -15.31 -14.96
CA LYS A 35 -62.69 -14.87 -16.32
C LYS A 35 -62.81 -13.35 -16.46
N GLY A 36 -62.52 -12.85 -17.65
CA GLY A 36 -62.64 -11.44 -17.97
C GLY A 36 -62.18 -11.09 -19.39
N TYR A 37 -61.70 -9.85 -19.55
CA TYR A 37 -61.29 -9.31 -20.84
C TYR A 37 -59.79 -9.47 -21.07
N CYS A 38 -59.37 -9.73 -22.31
CA CYS A 38 -57.97 -9.65 -22.70
C CYS A 38 -57.63 -8.26 -23.24
N ILE A 39 -56.79 -7.53 -22.51
CA ILE A 39 -56.39 -6.16 -22.82
C ILE A 39 -54.92 -6.14 -23.22
N SER A 40 -54.59 -5.46 -24.32
CA SER A 40 -53.22 -5.44 -24.85
C SER A 40 -52.25 -4.74 -23.89
N CYS A 41 -51.04 -5.28 -23.76
CA CYS A 41 -50.00 -4.71 -22.92
C CYS A 41 -49.53 -3.33 -23.36
N SER A 42 -49.68 -2.97 -24.65
CA SER A 42 -49.25 -1.69 -25.21
C SER A 42 -50.39 -0.70 -25.45
N VAL A 43 -51.61 -0.97 -24.95
CA VAL A 43 -52.74 -0.05 -25.16
C VAL A 43 -52.59 1.19 -24.28
N GLU A 44 -52.51 2.37 -24.89
CA GLU A 44 -52.35 3.63 -24.16
C GLU A 44 -53.69 4.25 -23.73
N THR A 45 -54.78 3.87 -24.38
CA THR A 45 -56.13 4.34 -24.05
C THR A 45 -56.80 3.42 -23.04
N SER A 46 -57.55 3.99 -22.09
CA SER A 46 -58.33 3.20 -21.13
C SER A 46 -59.40 2.36 -21.83
N VAL A 47 -59.32 1.05 -21.63
CA VAL A 47 -60.31 0.07 -22.06
C VAL A 47 -60.87 -0.56 -20.80
N ASN A 48 -62.18 -0.36 -20.55
CA ASN A 48 -62.86 -0.89 -19.37
C ASN A 48 -62.14 -0.57 -18.04
N GLY A 49 -61.61 0.65 -17.92
CA GLY A 49 -60.91 1.12 -16.72
C GLY A 49 -59.46 0.67 -16.58
N HIS A 50 -58.92 -0.07 -17.56
CA HIS A 50 -57.54 -0.54 -17.55
C HIS A 50 -56.73 0.08 -18.69
N VAL A 51 -55.46 0.35 -18.43
CA VAL A 51 -54.52 0.94 -19.41
C VAL A 51 -53.27 0.07 -19.44
N GLY A 52 -52.73 -0.18 -20.62
CA GLY A 52 -51.42 -0.83 -20.82
C GLY A 52 -50.26 0.11 -20.58
N ILE A 53 -49.05 -0.32 -20.94
CA ILE A 53 -47.81 0.45 -20.85
C ILE A 53 -47.27 0.65 -22.26
N GLU A 54 -47.07 1.92 -22.65
CA GLU A 54 -46.47 2.27 -23.94
C GLU A 54 -45.17 1.50 -24.18
N GLY A 55 -45.05 0.90 -25.37
CA GLY A 55 -43.88 0.11 -25.76
C GLY A 55 -43.73 -1.25 -25.06
N CYS A 56 -44.65 -1.66 -24.17
CA CYS A 56 -44.56 -2.94 -23.48
C CYS A 56 -45.07 -4.10 -24.35
N LEU A 57 -44.21 -5.10 -24.58
CA LEU A 57 -44.55 -6.29 -25.37
C LEU A 57 -45.26 -7.36 -24.53
N ARG A 58 -44.78 -7.58 -23.30
CA ARG A 58 -45.32 -8.59 -22.38
C ARG A 58 -45.53 -7.99 -21.01
N CYS A 59 -46.65 -8.28 -20.39
CA CYS A 59 -47.02 -7.69 -19.11
C CYS A 59 -47.85 -8.66 -18.27
N THR A 60 -48.00 -8.36 -16.99
CA THR A 60 -48.84 -9.12 -16.06
C THR A 60 -49.59 -8.18 -15.13
N LEU A 61 -50.83 -8.54 -14.75
CA LEU A 61 -51.60 -7.76 -13.78
C LEU A 61 -51.32 -8.33 -12.37
N PRO A 62 -50.71 -7.58 -11.44
CA PRO A 62 -50.28 -8.13 -10.14
C PRO A 62 -51.44 -8.51 -9.23
N SER A 63 -52.52 -7.72 -9.25
CA SER A 63 -53.75 -7.93 -8.48
C SER A 63 -54.97 -7.68 -9.37
N SER A 64 -56.10 -8.33 -9.05
CA SER A 64 -57.39 -8.08 -9.70
C SER A 64 -57.96 -6.67 -9.44
N THR A 65 -57.41 -5.96 -8.46
CA THR A 65 -57.74 -4.57 -8.15
C THR A 65 -56.89 -3.56 -8.91
N ASP A 66 -55.82 -4.00 -9.58
CA ASP A 66 -54.92 -3.10 -10.30
C ASP A 66 -55.48 -2.74 -11.66
N THR A 67 -55.38 -1.46 -12.02
CA THR A 67 -55.85 -0.93 -13.31
C THR A 67 -54.74 -0.82 -14.36
N THR A 68 -53.49 -1.12 -13.97
CA THR A 68 -52.30 -1.02 -14.84
C THR A 68 -51.42 -2.24 -14.61
N PRO A 69 -50.99 -2.95 -15.67
CA PRO A 69 -50.13 -4.11 -15.54
C PRO A 69 -48.68 -3.70 -15.24
N THR A 70 -47.85 -4.66 -14.85
CA THR A 70 -46.39 -4.54 -14.78
C THR A 70 -45.79 -5.08 -16.06
N CYS A 71 -44.94 -4.29 -16.72
CA CYS A 71 -44.21 -4.71 -17.89
C CYS A 71 -43.11 -5.72 -17.53
N LEU A 72 -43.01 -6.77 -18.35
CA LEU A 72 -42.02 -7.83 -18.23
C LEU A 72 -40.95 -7.74 -19.31
N GLU A 73 -41.31 -7.21 -20.49
CA GLU A 73 -40.44 -7.09 -21.66
C GLU A 73 -40.90 -5.95 -22.56
N CYS A 74 -39.94 -5.14 -23.03
CA CYS A 74 -40.17 -4.03 -23.96
C CYS A 74 -40.14 -4.51 -25.41
N SER A 75 -40.90 -3.84 -26.28
CA SER A 75 -41.06 -4.22 -27.70
C SER A 75 -39.81 -3.91 -28.51
N GLU A 76 -39.09 -2.85 -28.16
CA GLU A 76 -37.84 -2.47 -28.79
C GLU A 76 -36.63 -2.98 -28.01
N LEU A 77 -35.60 -3.43 -28.73
CA LEU A 77 -34.43 -4.09 -28.13
C LEU A 77 -33.53 -3.15 -27.33
N ASP A 78 -33.57 -1.84 -27.61
CA ASP A 78 -32.79 -0.81 -26.92
C ASP A 78 -33.50 -0.27 -25.67
N TYR A 79 -34.75 -0.70 -25.42
CA TYR A 79 -35.52 -0.31 -24.26
C TYR A 79 -35.44 -1.36 -23.15
N MET A 80 -35.26 -0.88 -21.93
CA MET A 80 -35.22 -1.68 -20.71
C MET A 80 -36.50 -1.46 -19.92
N VAL A 81 -37.00 -2.50 -19.25
CA VAL A 81 -38.09 -2.33 -18.28
C VAL A 81 -37.59 -1.52 -17.09
N SER A 82 -38.31 -0.46 -16.72
CA SER A 82 -37.97 0.39 -15.56
C SER A 82 -38.00 -0.41 -14.25
N ILE A 83 -37.35 0.12 -13.20
CA ILE A 83 -37.27 -0.55 -11.89
C ILE A 83 -38.65 -0.87 -11.32
N ASP A 84 -39.61 0.04 -11.46
CA ASP A 84 -41.00 -0.13 -11.02
C ASP A 84 -41.85 -1.00 -11.96
N GLY A 85 -41.31 -1.35 -13.13
CA GLY A 85 -41.98 -2.11 -14.18
C GLY A 85 -43.13 -1.37 -14.86
N ARG A 86 -43.24 -0.04 -14.70
CA ARG A 86 -44.36 0.75 -15.24
C ARG A 86 -44.04 1.48 -16.55
N SER A 87 -42.82 1.34 -17.05
CA SER A 87 -42.39 1.99 -18.30
C SER A 87 -41.27 1.24 -18.98
N CYS A 88 -41.13 1.48 -20.28
CA CYS A 88 -39.97 1.08 -21.08
C CYS A 88 -39.07 2.30 -21.26
N VAL A 89 -37.80 2.20 -20.85
CA VAL A 89 -36.87 3.32 -20.79
C VAL A 89 -35.55 3.01 -21.50
N THR A 90 -34.94 4.02 -22.10
CA THR A 90 -33.60 3.91 -22.71
C THR A 90 -32.46 4.10 -21.70
N SER A 91 -32.78 4.55 -20.48
CA SER A 91 -31.81 4.70 -19.38
C SER A 91 -32.45 4.38 -18.03
N CYS A 92 -31.70 3.73 -17.13
CA CYS A 92 -32.25 3.13 -15.90
C CYS A 92 -32.44 4.09 -14.72
N GLY A 93 -32.13 5.38 -14.88
CA GLY A 93 -32.19 6.36 -13.78
C GLY A 93 -31.04 6.23 -12.77
N VAL A 94 -31.07 7.05 -11.73
CA VAL A 94 -29.98 7.14 -10.73
C VAL A 94 -29.91 5.86 -9.89
N GLY A 95 -28.70 5.32 -9.70
CA GLY A 95 -28.47 4.16 -8.85
C GLY A 95 -28.87 2.82 -9.48
N ALA A 96 -29.20 2.80 -10.77
CA ALA A 96 -29.56 1.60 -11.50
C ALA A 96 -28.77 1.48 -12.82
N LEU A 97 -28.49 0.24 -13.21
CA LEU A 97 -27.82 -0.11 -14.46
C LEU A 97 -28.66 -1.11 -15.27
N PRO A 98 -28.48 -1.15 -16.60
CA PRO A 98 -29.14 -2.15 -17.44
C PRO A 98 -28.62 -3.55 -17.15
N ASN A 99 -29.53 -4.49 -16.90
CA ASN A 99 -29.22 -5.92 -16.91
C ASN A 99 -29.63 -6.51 -18.26
N TYR A 100 -28.66 -6.64 -19.16
CA TYR A 100 -28.90 -7.13 -20.53
C TYR A 100 -29.38 -8.59 -20.59
N TYR A 101 -29.13 -9.40 -19.56
CA TYR A 101 -29.63 -10.78 -19.51
C TYR A 101 -31.13 -10.82 -19.25
N THR A 102 -31.64 -9.97 -18.35
CA THR A 102 -33.07 -9.92 -18.02
C THR A 102 -33.85 -8.89 -18.83
N ARG A 103 -33.16 -7.98 -19.54
CA ARG A 103 -33.74 -6.78 -20.22
C ARG A 103 -34.51 -5.86 -19.26
N GLN A 104 -34.02 -5.75 -18.03
CA GLN A 104 -34.62 -4.90 -17.00
C GLN A 104 -33.53 -4.04 -16.35
N CYS A 105 -33.94 -2.88 -15.85
CA CYS A 105 -33.10 -2.10 -14.95
C CYS A 105 -32.96 -2.82 -13.61
N ALA A 106 -31.75 -2.79 -13.04
CA ALA A 106 -31.45 -3.32 -11.71
C ALA A 106 -30.61 -2.32 -10.93
N CYS A 107 -30.78 -2.27 -9.60
CA CYS A 107 -29.94 -1.40 -8.77
C CYS A 107 -28.47 -1.82 -8.88
N THR A 108 -27.58 -0.83 -8.95
CA THR A 108 -26.12 -1.05 -9.00
C THR A 108 -25.54 -1.30 -7.61
N ASN A 109 -24.31 -1.78 -7.53
CA ASN A 109 -23.58 -1.92 -6.26
C ASN A 109 -23.61 -0.61 -5.46
N GLY A 110 -23.92 -0.71 -4.16
CA GLY A 110 -24.13 0.44 -3.28
C GLY A 110 -25.57 1.00 -3.29
N TYR A 111 -26.47 0.44 -4.09
CA TYR A 111 -27.88 0.82 -4.17
C TYR A 111 -28.81 -0.39 -4.04
N GLY A 112 -29.96 -0.22 -3.40
CA GLY A 112 -31.02 -1.22 -3.29
C GLY A 112 -32.41 -0.58 -3.38
N LEU A 113 -33.45 -1.39 -3.47
CA LEU A 113 -34.82 -0.90 -3.45
C LEU A 113 -35.17 -0.34 -2.07
N ASN A 114 -35.79 0.83 -2.04
CA ASN A 114 -36.27 1.43 -0.80
C ASN A 114 -37.38 0.53 -0.19
N ARG A 115 -37.14 -0.03 1.01
CA ARG A 115 -38.04 -1.00 1.67
C ARG A 115 -38.34 -2.24 0.82
N GLY A 116 -37.47 -2.58 -0.13
CA GLY A 116 -37.71 -3.69 -1.07
C GLY A 116 -38.79 -3.40 -2.12
N VAL A 117 -39.30 -2.16 -2.21
CA VAL A 117 -40.43 -1.81 -3.08
C VAL A 117 -39.93 -1.23 -4.40
N ARG A 118 -40.20 -1.93 -5.51
CA ARG A 118 -39.85 -1.52 -6.88
C ARG A 118 -40.35 -0.11 -7.24
N ALA A 119 -41.58 0.23 -6.85
CA ALA A 119 -42.19 1.55 -7.11
C ALA A 119 -41.45 2.73 -6.47
N GLN A 120 -40.59 2.49 -5.48
CA GLN A 120 -39.83 3.54 -4.80
C GLN A 120 -38.42 3.74 -5.38
N GLY A 121 -38.05 2.93 -6.39
CA GLY A 121 -36.76 3.03 -7.07
C GLY A 121 -35.57 2.58 -6.24
N CYS A 122 -34.38 2.79 -6.80
CA CYS A 122 -33.11 2.50 -6.15
C CYS A 122 -32.68 3.69 -5.27
N VAL A 123 -32.27 3.40 -4.04
CA VAL A 123 -31.69 4.36 -3.10
C VAL A 123 -30.35 3.83 -2.60
N PRO A 124 -29.43 4.71 -2.16
CA PRO A 124 -28.19 4.26 -1.53
C PRO A 124 -28.47 3.32 -0.36
N CYS A 125 -27.57 2.36 -0.11
CA CYS A 125 -27.68 1.48 1.05
C CYS A 125 -27.88 2.30 2.33
N LYS A 126 -28.93 1.98 3.09
CA LYS A 126 -29.31 2.77 4.28
C LYS A 126 -28.64 2.28 5.55
N VAL A 127 -28.17 1.04 5.55
CA VAL A 127 -27.41 0.48 6.68
C VAL A 127 -26.09 1.21 6.77
N SER A 128 -25.83 1.84 7.92
CA SER A 128 -24.57 2.55 8.18
C SER A 128 -23.38 1.61 8.02
N ARG A 129 -22.33 2.06 7.33
CA ARG A 129 -21.11 1.27 7.03
C ARG A 129 -21.37 0.03 6.16
N CYS A 130 -22.44 0.03 5.36
CA CYS A 130 -22.70 -1.02 4.40
C CYS A 130 -22.06 -0.68 3.04
N SER A 131 -21.13 -1.52 2.58
CA SER A 131 -20.51 -1.37 1.26
C SER A 131 -21.40 -1.93 0.15
N LEU A 132 -22.15 -3.00 0.43
CA LEU A 132 -23.06 -3.63 -0.50
C LEU A 132 -24.35 -4.06 0.22
N CYS A 133 -25.48 -3.47 -0.14
CA CYS A 133 -26.79 -3.93 0.29
C CYS A 133 -27.35 -5.00 -0.65
N THR A 134 -28.36 -5.73 -0.17
CA THR A 134 -29.13 -6.66 -0.99
C THR A 134 -30.00 -5.88 -2.00
N ALA A 135 -30.88 -6.59 -2.72
CA ALA A 135 -31.95 -5.95 -3.50
C ALA A 135 -32.84 -5.02 -2.65
N ASN A 136 -32.86 -5.16 -1.31
CA ASN A 136 -33.47 -4.22 -0.38
C ASN A 136 -32.39 -3.33 0.28
N ALA A 137 -32.51 -2.01 0.16
CA ALA A 137 -31.57 -1.05 0.72
C ALA A 137 -31.52 -1.02 2.26
N ASP A 138 -32.53 -1.61 2.93
CA ASP A 138 -32.59 -1.75 4.38
C ASP A 138 -31.85 -3.01 4.89
N LEU A 139 -31.35 -3.88 4.00
CA LEU A 139 -30.61 -5.10 4.33
C LEU A 139 -29.22 -5.07 3.70
N CYS A 140 -28.20 -5.22 4.53
CA CYS A 140 -26.81 -5.24 4.14
C CYS A 140 -26.34 -6.65 3.79
N ASN A 141 -25.55 -6.78 2.73
CA ASN A 141 -24.91 -8.04 2.33
C ASN A 141 -23.42 -8.02 2.65
N GLU A 142 -22.77 -6.86 2.54
CA GLU A 142 -21.36 -6.67 2.82
C GLU A 142 -21.15 -5.32 3.52
N CYS A 143 -20.42 -5.37 4.62
CA CYS A 143 -20.05 -4.19 5.37
C CYS A 143 -18.70 -3.64 4.90
N GLU A 144 -18.49 -2.33 5.08
CA GLU A 144 -17.17 -1.72 4.97
C GLU A 144 -16.20 -2.43 5.91
N ILE A 145 -14.98 -2.66 5.47
CA ILE A 145 -13.93 -3.21 6.33
C ILE A 145 -13.58 -2.14 7.38
N PRO A 146 -13.53 -2.46 8.69
CA PRO A 146 -13.45 -3.79 9.30
C PRO A 146 -14.75 -4.30 9.96
N PHE A 147 -15.92 -3.78 9.60
CA PHE A 147 -17.19 -4.09 10.26
C PHE A 147 -17.73 -5.49 9.87
N GLY A 148 -18.38 -6.18 10.81
CA GLY A 148 -19.04 -7.47 10.59
C GLY A 148 -20.54 -7.33 10.37
N LEU A 149 -21.11 -8.20 9.53
CA LEU A 149 -22.55 -8.23 9.27
C LEU A 149 -23.30 -8.90 10.42
N SER A 150 -24.32 -8.22 10.95
CA SER A 150 -25.27 -8.75 11.94
C SER A 150 -26.07 -9.95 11.39
N LEU A 151 -26.49 -10.87 12.25
CA LEU A 151 -27.30 -12.05 11.89
C LEU A 151 -28.59 -11.69 11.14
N ASP A 152 -29.21 -10.57 11.49
CA ASP A 152 -30.42 -10.05 10.83
C ASP A 152 -30.15 -9.27 9.54
N SER A 153 -28.87 -9.11 9.16
CA SER A 153 -28.41 -8.31 8.02
C SER A 153 -28.79 -6.82 8.07
N GLN A 154 -29.23 -6.28 9.22
CA GLN A 154 -29.68 -4.88 9.32
C GLN A 154 -28.62 -3.93 9.86
N LYS A 155 -27.50 -4.45 10.35
CA LYS A 155 -26.43 -3.66 10.99
C LYS A 155 -25.06 -4.15 10.60
N CYS A 156 -24.15 -3.19 10.42
CA CYS A 156 -22.70 -3.42 10.38
C CYS A 156 -22.12 -3.08 11.75
N LEU A 157 -21.60 -4.09 12.43
CA LEU A 157 -21.17 -4.01 13.81
C LEU A 157 -19.65 -3.88 13.86
N ALA A 158 -19.16 -2.94 14.67
CA ALA A 158 -17.71 -2.78 14.90
C ALA A 158 -17.16 -3.91 15.79
N ILE A 159 -18.02 -4.45 16.67
CA ILE A 159 -17.76 -5.58 17.55
C ILE A 159 -18.99 -6.48 17.48
N GLY A 160 -18.78 -7.76 17.18
CA GLY A 160 -19.87 -8.68 16.83
C GLY A 160 -20.21 -8.65 15.34
N GLY A 161 -20.96 -9.65 14.87
CA GLY A 161 -21.25 -9.85 13.45
C GLY A 161 -20.13 -10.58 12.68
N CYS A 162 -20.46 -11.16 11.53
CA CYS A 162 -19.52 -11.93 10.72
C CYS A 162 -18.89 -11.06 9.61
N PRO A 163 -17.56 -10.84 9.60
CA PRO A 163 -16.90 -10.07 8.54
C PRO A 163 -16.99 -10.75 7.17
N ALA A 164 -16.79 -9.97 6.11
CA ALA A 164 -16.73 -10.52 4.76
C ALA A 164 -15.60 -11.57 4.62
N ASN A 165 -15.84 -12.60 3.82
CA ASN A 165 -14.90 -13.70 3.53
C ASN A 165 -14.47 -14.52 4.75
N CYS A 166 -15.21 -14.41 5.86
CA CYS A 166 -15.01 -15.17 7.09
C CYS A 166 -16.00 -16.31 7.23
N VAL A 167 -15.51 -17.45 7.70
CA VAL A 167 -16.35 -18.52 8.26
C VAL A 167 -16.48 -18.28 9.76
N CYS A 168 -17.65 -17.85 10.20
CA CYS A 168 -17.94 -17.60 11.60
C CYS A 168 -18.66 -18.78 12.24
N VAL A 169 -18.30 -19.08 13.49
CA VAL A 169 -19.06 -20.01 14.34
C VAL A 169 -19.90 -19.16 15.27
N ASN A 170 -21.21 -19.42 15.30
CA ASN A 170 -22.19 -18.61 16.04
C ASN A 170 -22.77 -19.44 17.18
N ASP A 171 -22.77 -18.91 18.41
CA ASP A 171 -23.54 -19.45 19.54
C ASP A 171 -24.97 -18.86 19.60
N GLY A 172 -25.52 -18.45 18.46
CA GLY A 172 -26.86 -17.87 18.35
C GLY A 172 -26.99 -16.38 18.74
N THR A 173 -25.89 -15.65 18.90
CA THR A 173 -25.89 -14.20 19.19
C THR A 173 -24.81 -13.43 18.41
N ASP A 174 -25.05 -12.15 18.13
CA ASP A 174 -24.07 -11.27 17.46
C ASP A 174 -22.84 -10.95 18.32
N LEU A 175 -22.91 -11.12 19.65
CA LEU A 175 -21.76 -10.91 20.54
C LEU A 175 -20.73 -12.06 20.52
N GLY A 176 -21.10 -13.23 19.99
CA GLY A 176 -20.26 -14.43 19.91
C GLY A 176 -19.67 -14.71 18.52
N THR A 177 -20.03 -13.92 17.50
CA THR A 177 -19.54 -14.09 16.12
C THR A 177 -18.05 -13.75 16.07
N THR A 178 -17.19 -14.78 16.04
CA THR A 178 -15.76 -14.60 15.77
C THR A 178 -15.40 -15.32 14.47
N CYS A 179 -14.64 -14.66 13.61
CA CYS A 179 -14.08 -15.31 12.42
C CYS A 179 -13.16 -16.43 12.88
N SER A 180 -13.56 -17.67 12.57
CA SER A 180 -12.85 -18.88 12.96
C SER A 180 -11.81 -19.28 11.92
N SER A 181 -12.12 -19.04 10.66
CA SER A 181 -11.26 -19.29 9.50
C SER A 181 -11.72 -18.43 8.32
N CYS A 182 -10.88 -18.32 7.30
CA CYS A 182 -11.21 -17.61 6.09
C CYS A 182 -11.74 -18.54 5.00
N GLU A 183 -12.58 -17.99 4.14
CA GLU A 183 -12.96 -18.64 2.89
C GLU A 183 -11.73 -18.88 1.99
N LYS A 184 -11.87 -19.76 1.01
CA LYS A 184 -10.77 -20.14 0.11
C LYS A 184 -10.20 -18.91 -0.61
N ASN A 185 -8.87 -18.83 -0.67
CA ASN A 185 -8.08 -17.70 -1.23
C ASN A 185 -8.08 -16.42 -0.38
N TYR A 186 -8.67 -16.42 0.81
CA TYR A 186 -8.57 -15.34 1.77
C TYR A 186 -7.73 -15.75 2.97
N PHE A 187 -7.06 -14.76 3.57
CA PHE A 187 -6.09 -14.95 4.64
C PHE A 187 -6.47 -14.09 5.83
N LEU A 188 -6.43 -14.73 7.00
CA LEU A 188 -6.77 -14.08 8.26
C LEU A 188 -5.73 -13.02 8.55
N GLN A 189 -6.20 -11.78 8.64
CA GLN A 189 -5.32 -10.65 8.87
C GLN A 189 -4.79 -10.67 10.32
N PRO A 190 -3.58 -10.15 10.55
CA PRO A 190 -3.01 -10.06 11.89
C PRO A 190 -3.85 -9.11 12.77
N VAL A 191 -4.36 -8.04 12.13
CA VAL A 191 -5.22 -7.01 12.73
C VAL A 191 -6.66 -7.22 12.33
N GLY A 192 -7.51 -7.39 13.34
CA GLY A 192 -8.94 -7.63 13.12
C GLY A 192 -9.17 -9.07 12.66
N ARG A 193 -10.29 -9.65 13.09
CA ARG A 193 -10.72 -10.98 12.65
C ARG A 193 -11.31 -10.91 11.23
N ILE A 194 -10.60 -10.28 10.30
CA ILE A 194 -11.02 -10.05 8.92
C ILE A 194 -10.20 -10.91 7.96
N CYS A 195 -10.78 -11.24 6.82
CA CYS A 195 -10.18 -12.07 5.80
C CYS A 195 -9.98 -11.25 4.52
N LEU A 196 -8.72 -11.06 4.10
CA LEU A 196 -8.35 -10.35 2.88
C LEU A 196 -7.54 -11.26 1.95
N HIS A 197 -7.50 -10.94 0.65
CA HIS A 197 -6.73 -11.71 -0.33
C HIS A 197 -5.20 -11.52 -0.21
N SER A 198 -4.75 -10.55 0.58
CA SER A 198 -3.36 -10.14 0.73
C SER A 198 -3.04 -9.86 2.18
N CYS A 199 -1.77 -9.98 2.56
CA CYS A 199 -1.29 -9.64 3.88
C CYS A 199 -0.71 -8.22 3.92
N PRO A 200 -0.75 -7.55 5.08
CA PRO A 200 -0.11 -6.26 5.25
C PRO A 200 1.42 -6.41 5.15
N LEU A 201 2.11 -5.28 4.98
CA LEU A 201 3.58 -5.27 5.01
C LEU A 201 4.09 -5.87 6.33
N GLY A 202 5.17 -6.64 6.25
CA GLY A 202 5.70 -7.41 7.38
C GLY A 202 5.05 -8.78 7.59
N TYR A 203 4.09 -9.19 6.74
CA TYR A 203 3.46 -10.51 6.80
C TYR A 203 3.45 -11.21 5.43
N ALA A 204 3.65 -12.51 5.44
CA ALA A 204 3.54 -13.39 4.28
C ALA A 204 2.24 -14.19 4.30
N LEU A 205 1.73 -14.49 3.11
CA LEU A 205 0.58 -15.38 2.93
C LEU A 205 0.97 -16.80 3.35
N ASN A 206 0.19 -17.43 4.22
CA ASN A 206 0.30 -18.86 4.51
C ASN A 206 -0.95 -19.60 3.99
N PRO A 207 -0.87 -20.25 2.82
CA PRO A 207 -1.99 -21.01 2.25
C PRO A 207 -2.36 -22.26 3.03
N THR A 208 -1.48 -22.76 3.90
CA THR A 208 -1.72 -23.96 4.70
C THR A 208 -2.66 -23.67 5.86
N THR A 209 -2.46 -22.52 6.50
CA THR A 209 -3.25 -22.06 7.66
C THR A 209 -4.31 -21.04 7.30
N SER A 210 -4.36 -20.59 6.02
CA SER A 210 -5.18 -19.47 5.56
C SER A 210 -5.01 -18.22 6.43
N SER A 211 -3.77 -17.93 6.85
CA SER A 211 -3.41 -16.80 7.71
C SER A 211 -2.28 -15.96 7.13
N CYS A 212 -2.12 -14.76 7.68
CA CYS A 212 -0.95 -13.93 7.46
C CYS A 212 0.08 -14.17 8.56
N ASP A 213 1.21 -14.73 8.20
CA ASP A 213 2.29 -15.06 9.13
C ASP A 213 3.35 -13.97 9.12
N MET A 214 3.81 -13.59 10.30
CA MET A 214 4.76 -12.49 10.44
C MET A 214 6.11 -12.86 9.81
N CYS A 215 6.71 -11.93 9.08
CA CYS A 215 8.03 -12.10 8.53
C CYS A 215 9.07 -12.28 9.65
N SER A 216 10.13 -13.03 9.33
CA SER A 216 11.24 -13.24 10.26
C SER A 216 11.94 -11.91 10.63
N ALA A 217 12.69 -11.92 11.74
CA ALA A 217 13.36 -10.73 12.26
C ALA A 217 14.21 -10.03 11.19
N ASN A 218 14.20 -8.69 11.24
CA ASN A 218 14.90 -7.78 10.32
C ASN A 218 14.35 -7.76 8.88
N CYS A 219 13.35 -8.57 8.56
CA CYS A 219 12.70 -8.56 7.26
C CYS A 219 11.55 -7.55 7.25
N TYR A 220 11.64 -6.57 6.36
CA TYR A 220 10.57 -5.59 6.17
C TYR A 220 9.43 -6.18 5.33
N SER A 221 9.76 -7.02 4.36
CA SER A 221 8.81 -7.84 3.62
C SER A 221 9.40 -9.22 3.34
N CYS A 222 8.55 -10.22 3.17
CA CYS A 222 8.96 -11.59 2.90
C CYS A 222 7.98 -12.32 2.00
N LYS A 223 8.48 -13.30 1.26
CA LYS A 223 7.65 -14.21 0.46
C LYS A 223 7.00 -15.28 1.34
N GLU A 224 7.73 -15.72 2.35
CA GLU A 224 7.33 -16.70 3.37
C GLU A 224 7.91 -16.24 4.72
N ALA A 225 7.27 -16.62 5.83
CA ALA A 225 7.69 -16.32 7.20
C ALA A 225 8.94 -17.11 7.64
N LEU A 226 10.01 -17.03 6.84
CA LEU A 226 11.29 -17.71 7.05
C LEU A 226 12.43 -16.71 6.93
N GLU A 227 13.48 -16.88 7.74
CA GLU A 227 14.66 -15.99 7.79
C GLU A 227 15.34 -15.84 6.42
N THR A 228 15.25 -16.87 5.57
CA THR A 228 15.87 -16.97 4.26
C THR A 228 15.00 -16.48 3.11
N ARG A 229 13.75 -16.09 3.40
CA ARG A 229 12.71 -15.80 2.40
C ARG A 229 12.28 -14.33 2.37
N CYS A 230 13.15 -13.45 2.83
CA CYS A 230 12.88 -12.02 2.91
C CYS A 230 13.01 -11.38 1.52
N THR A 231 12.10 -10.48 1.18
CA THR A 231 12.09 -9.74 -0.10
C THR A 231 12.63 -8.33 0.06
N SER A 232 12.61 -7.79 1.28
CA SER A 232 13.30 -6.56 1.66
C SER A 232 13.62 -6.53 3.15
N CYS A 233 14.56 -5.67 3.54
CA CYS A 233 15.06 -5.57 4.91
C CYS A 233 14.68 -4.25 5.56
N ILE A 234 14.62 -4.25 6.90
CA ILE A 234 14.46 -3.02 7.67
C ILE A 234 15.73 -2.14 7.54
N SER A 235 15.61 -0.85 7.87
CA SER A 235 16.75 0.08 7.84
C SER A 235 17.93 -0.44 8.67
N GLY A 236 19.15 -0.33 8.15
CA GLY A 236 20.36 -0.84 8.79
C GLY A 236 20.70 -2.28 8.42
N TYR A 237 19.89 -2.94 7.59
CA TYR A 237 20.11 -4.30 7.09
C TYR A 237 20.05 -4.34 5.57
N VAL A 238 20.88 -5.20 4.98
CA VAL A 238 20.92 -5.49 3.54
C VAL A 238 20.59 -6.95 3.30
N ILE A 239 20.00 -7.23 2.14
CA ILE A 239 19.63 -8.58 1.76
C ILE A 239 20.85 -9.35 1.26
N GLN A 240 21.15 -10.45 1.92
CA GLN A 240 22.06 -11.47 1.45
C GLN A 240 21.27 -12.51 0.66
N TRP A 241 21.38 -12.45 -0.65
CA TRP A 241 20.82 -13.46 -1.55
C TRP A 241 21.51 -14.80 -1.29
N LEU A 242 20.71 -15.85 -1.12
CA LEU A 242 21.22 -17.17 -0.73
C LEU A 242 21.66 -18.06 -1.89
N ASP A 243 21.53 -17.60 -3.14
CA ASP A 243 21.94 -18.33 -4.34
C ASP A 243 22.43 -17.38 -5.45
N SER A 244 23.18 -17.95 -6.40
CA SER A 244 23.75 -17.25 -7.57
C SER A 244 22.79 -17.11 -8.76
N ASP A 245 21.63 -17.77 -8.72
CA ASP A 245 20.58 -17.66 -9.73
C ASP A 245 19.43 -16.79 -9.20
N ILE A 246 19.28 -15.59 -9.78
CA ILE A 246 18.06 -14.76 -9.84
C ILE A 246 17.12 -14.97 -8.63
N SER A 247 17.64 -14.76 -7.42
CA SER A 247 16.84 -14.97 -6.24
C SER A 247 16.02 -13.72 -5.94
N THR A 248 14.70 -13.87 -5.84
CA THR A 248 13.81 -12.82 -5.32
C THR A 248 13.77 -12.79 -3.79
N THR A 249 14.49 -13.68 -3.09
CA THR A 249 14.49 -13.75 -1.62
C THR A 249 15.86 -13.98 -0.97
N GLY A 250 16.10 -13.46 0.23
CA GLY A 250 17.35 -13.66 0.96
C GLY A 250 17.21 -13.48 2.46
N ARG A 251 18.35 -13.45 3.16
CA ARG A 251 18.45 -13.14 4.60
C ARG A 251 18.79 -11.69 4.80
N CYS A 252 18.21 -11.06 5.82
CA CYS A 252 18.58 -9.69 6.19
C CYS A 252 19.77 -9.71 7.16
N ILE A 253 20.92 -9.22 6.72
CA ILE A 253 22.13 -9.10 7.53
C ILE A 253 22.49 -7.63 7.72
N ALA A 254 23.18 -7.31 8.82
CA ALA A 254 23.55 -5.93 9.11
C ALA A 254 24.34 -5.33 7.94
N GLU A 255 24.08 -4.06 7.63
CA GLU A 255 24.94 -3.27 6.76
C GLU A 255 26.40 -3.44 7.20
N TYR A 256 27.33 -3.42 6.22
CA TYR A 256 28.78 -3.56 6.46
C TYR A 256 29.29 -4.95 6.90
N ALA A 257 28.45 -5.98 6.95
CA ALA A 257 28.96 -7.34 7.09
C ALA A 257 29.78 -7.75 5.86
N GLU A 258 31.04 -8.15 6.03
CA GLU A 258 31.94 -8.58 4.93
C GLU A 258 31.30 -9.69 4.06
N ALA A 259 30.51 -10.57 4.69
CA ALA A 259 29.75 -11.63 4.02
C ALA A 259 28.65 -11.13 3.07
N ALA A 260 28.17 -9.89 3.22
CA ALA A 260 27.17 -9.26 2.36
C ALA A 260 27.80 -8.53 1.17
N VAL A 261 28.90 -7.83 1.43
CA VAL A 261 29.40 -6.76 0.55
C VAL A 261 30.68 -7.15 -0.19
N GLY A 262 31.40 -8.19 0.25
CA GLY A 262 32.68 -8.59 -0.35
C GLY A 262 33.81 -7.56 -0.08
N PRO A 263 34.85 -7.47 -0.93
CA PRO A 263 35.99 -6.55 -0.73
C PRO A 263 35.62 -5.10 -1.06
N CYS A 264 34.74 -4.50 -0.25
CA CYS A 264 34.26 -3.13 -0.40
C CYS A 264 35.17 -2.13 0.34
N ILE A 265 35.44 -0.99 -0.29
CA ILE A 265 36.24 0.10 0.27
C ILE A 265 35.35 1.25 0.75
N GLU A 266 34.24 1.54 0.05
CA GLU A 266 33.29 2.60 0.43
C GLU A 266 31.86 2.08 0.34
N CYS A 267 31.07 2.28 1.41
CA CYS A 267 29.64 1.96 1.42
C CYS A 267 28.81 3.24 1.59
N GLN A 268 28.74 4.03 0.52
CA GLN A 268 27.96 5.26 0.47
C GLN A 268 26.79 5.17 -0.51
N ALA A 269 26.60 4.01 -1.17
CA ALA A 269 25.51 3.84 -2.12
C ALA A 269 24.17 3.72 -1.37
N ILE A 270 23.28 4.68 -1.50
CA ILE A 270 21.96 4.68 -0.86
C ILE A 270 20.91 4.21 -1.88
N LEU A 271 20.27 3.08 -1.56
CA LEU A 271 19.13 2.53 -2.30
C LEU A 271 18.01 2.26 -1.31
N GLY A 272 16.89 2.99 -1.46
CA GLY A 272 15.85 3.04 -0.44
C GLY A 272 16.40 3.59 0.88
N SER A 273 16.30 2.81 1.95
CA SER A 273 16.75 3.17 3.31
C SER A 273 18.04 2.48 3.75
N ALA A 274 18.69 1.72 2.87
CA ALA A 274 19.89 0.92 3.20
C ALA A 274 21.13 1.40 2.43
N LYS A 275 22.30 1.19 3.06
CA LYS A 275 23.61 1.49 2.46
C LYS A 275 24.27 0.25 1.87
N TYR A 276 24.75 0.40 0.64
CA TYR A 276 25.41 -0.63 -0.15
C TYR A 276 26.82 -0.19 -0.54
N CYS A 277 27.61 -1.11 -1.12
CA CYS A 277 28.92 -0.74 -1.64
C CYS A 277 28.79 0.26 -2.79
N SER A 278 29.46 1.41 -2.65
CA SER A 278 29.65 2.38 -3.73
C SER A 278 31.00 2.22 -4.42
N ARG A 279 32.00 1.61 -3.76
CA ARG A 279 33.33 1.39 -4.34
C ARG A 279 34.01 0.14 -3.78
N CYS A 280 34.48 -0.71 -4.68
CA CYS A 280 35.18 -1.95 -4.38
C CYS A 280 36.70 -1.82 -4.42
N ALA A 281 37.39 -2.87 -3.96
CA ALA A 281 38.82 -3.03 -4.17
C ALA A 281 39.18 -3.15 -5.66
N SER A 282 40.45 -2.91 -5.97
CA SER A 282 40.98 -3.08 -7.32
C SER A 282 40.65 -4.47 -7.88
N ALA A 283 40.25 -4.53 -9.15
CA ALA A 283 39.74 -5.74 -9.85
C ALA A 283 38.34 -6.24 -9.43
N PHE A 284 37.58 -5.42 -8.69
CA PHE A 284 36.16 -5.66 -8.36
C PHE A 284 35.31 -4.45 -8.77
N PHE A 285 33.99 -4.64 -8.90
CA PHE A 285 33.02 -3.55 -9.07
C PHE A 285 31.72 -3.86 -8.31
N PRO A 286 30.91 -2.84 -7.95
CA PRO A 286 29.64 -3.06 -7.28
C PRO A 286 28.58 -3.54 -8.27
N LEU A 287 28.02 -4.72 -8.00
CA LEU A 287 26.87 -5.31 -8.69
C LEU A 287 25.80 -5.60 -7.65
N ASP A 288 24.62 -5.00 -7.81
CA ASP A 288 23.51 -5.10 -6.85
C ASP A 288 23.94 -4.84 -5.39
N GLY A 289 24.91 -3.95 -5.22
CA GLY A 289 25.45 -3.53 -3.92
C GLY A 289 26.55 -4.41 -3.33
N LYS A 290 26.94 -5.50 -3.98
CA LYS A 290 28.05 -6.39 -3.60
C LYS A 290 29.25 -6.23 -4.54
N CYS A 291 30.46 -6.33 -4.00
CA CYS A 291 31.66 -6.40 -4.81
C CYS A 291 31.81 -7.77 -5.47
N VAL A 292 31.74 -7.79 -6.80
CA VAL A 292 32.00 -8.96 -7.64
C VAL A 292 33.29 -8.78 -8.39
N SER A 293 34.02 -9.88 -8.62
CA SER A 293 35.29 -9.84 -9.31
C SER A 293 35.08 -9.60 -10.80
N VAL A 294 35.99 -8.86 -11.43
CA VAL A 294 36.00 -8.67 -12.89
C VAL A 294 36.16 -10.01 -13.66
N PRO A 295 36.96 -11.00 -13.18
CA PRO A 295 37.11 -12.30 -13.85
C PRO A 295 35.93 -13.26 -13.74
N ASP A 296 35.14 -13.26 -12.65
CA ASP A 296 34.05 -14.23 -12.44
C ASP A 296 32.78 -13.95 -13.29
N GLN A 297 32.74 -12.81 -13.98
CA GLN A 297 31.58 -12.32 -14.75
C GLN A 297 32.01 -11.56 -16.02
N GLN A 298 33.00 -12.05 -16.80
CA GLN A 298 33.38 -11.42 -18.08
C GLN A 298 32.17 -10.80 -18.83
N PRO A 299 32.38 -9.69 -19.55
CA PRO A 299 31.94 -8.30 -19.30
C PRO A 299 30.40 -8.04 -19.44
N LEU A 300 29.56 -8.99 -19.07
CA LEU A 300 28.15 -8.97 -19.46
C LEU A 300 27.24 -8.05 -18.64
N LEU A 301 27.64 -7.60 -17.45
CA LEU A 301 26.79 -6.78 -16.57
C LEU A 301 27.36 -5.39 -16.29
N CYS A 302 28.68 -5.29 -16.11
CA CYS A 302 29.43 -4.04 -16.13
C CYS A 302 30.34 -4.01 -17.36
N ILE A 303 30.02 -3.15 -18.31
CA ILE A 303 30.69 -3.03 -19.61
C ILE A 303 32.08 -2.38 -19.45
N SER A 304 32.24 -1.48 -18.48
CA SER A 304 33.50 -0.81 -18.19
C SER A 304 33.58 -0.45 -16.71
N ALA A 305 34.70 -0.75 -16.07
CA ALA A 305 34.96 -0.43 -14.66
C ALA A 305 36.31 0.31 -14.53
N ASP A 306 36.40 1.22 -13.57
CA ASP A 306 37.64 1.91 -13.20
C ASP A 306 37.70 2.07 -11.69
N ARG A 307 38.90 1.89 -11.09
CA ARG A 307 39.18 2.15 -9.66
C ARG A 307 38.14 1.61 -8.67
N GLY A 308 37.53 0.47 -8.97
CA GLY A 308 36.56 -0.18 -8.08
C GLY A 308 35.10 0.27 -8.26
N VAL A 309 34.78 1.05 -9.30
CA VAL A 309 33.40 1.42 -9.67
C VAL A 309 33.08 0.96 -11.09
N CYS A 310 31.80 0.72 -11.36
CA CYS A 310 31.31 0.55 -12.73
C CYS A 310 30.99 1.90 -13.36
N LEU A 311 31.33 2.05 -14.65
CA LEU A 311 31.08 3.26 -15.44
C LEU A 311 29.94 3.09 -16.46
N LYS A 312 29.63 1.85 -16.86
CA LYS A 312 28.54 1.55 -17.80
C LYS A 312 27.98 0.16 -17.54
N CYS A 313 26.67 0.06 -17.39
CA CYS A 313 25.99 -1.20 -17.16
C CYS A 313 25.43 -1.80 -18.45
N ALA A 314 25.15 -3.09 -18.40
CA ALA A 314 24.56 -3.82 -19.51
C ALA A 314 23.03 -3.71 -19.57
N VAL A 315 22.45 -4.42 -20.54
CA VAL A 315 21.01 -4.51 -20.77
C VAL A 315 20.27 -4.88 -19.49
N GLY A 316 19.21 -4.14 -19.15
CA GLY A 316 18.39 -4.41 -17.97
C GLY A 316 18.98 -3.99 -16.63
N TYR A 317 20.20 -3.42 -16.62
CA TYR A 317 20.83 -2.81 -15.45
C TYR A 317 20.93 -1.30 -15.65
N PHE A 318 20.90 -0.56 -14.54
CA PHE A 318 21.11 0.89 -14.52
C PHE A 318 22.29 1.25 -13.61
N LEU A 319 22.96 2.34 -13.95
CA LEU A 319 24.07 2.88 -13.20
C LEU A 319 23.54 3.77 -12.06
N HIS A 320 23.98 3.50 -10.84
CA HIS A 320 23.65 4.31 -9.68
C HIS A 320 24.83 4.35 -8.72
N GLN A 321 25.28 5.55 -8.32
CA GLN A 321 26.32 5.74 -7.27
C GLN A 321 27.54 4.79 -7.36
N GLY A 322 28.04 4.54 -8.57
CA GLY A 322 29.26 3.75 -8.83
C GLY A 322 29.05 2.25 -9.05
N GLY A 323 27.81 1.76 -9.02
CA GLY A 323 27.46 0.35 -9.23
C GLY A 323 26.40 0.11 -10.31
N CYS A 324 26.28 -1.14 -10.75
CA CYS A 324 25.20 -1.59 -11.62
C CYS A 324 24.13 -2.32 -10.82
N TYR A 325 22.88 -1.93 -11.05
CA TYR A 325 21.74 -2.45 -10.30
C TYR A 325 20.65 -2.95 -11.23
N SER A 326 20.05 -4.08 -10.89
CA SER A 326 18.92 -4.65 -11.61
C SER A 326 17.63 -3.89 -11.32
N SER A 327 16.85 -3.53 -12.34
CA SER A 327 15.51 -2.95 -12.11
C SER A 327 14.44 -4.01 -11.76
N LEU A 328 14.80 -5.30 -11.76
CA LEU A 328 13.86 -6.39 -11.48
C LEU A 328 13.81 -6.80 -10.01
N TYR A 329 14.91 -6.59 -9.29
CA TYR A 329 15.11 -7.09 -7.94
C TYR A 329 15.65 -6.00 -7.03
N GLU A 330 15.49 -6.18 -5.73
CA GLU A 330 16.17 -5.33 -4.76
C GLU A 330 17.70 -5.49 -4.88
N PRO A 331 18.50 -4.47 -4.55
CA PRO A 331 18.06 -3.14 -4.14
C PRO A 331 17.69 -2.21 -5.30
N GLY A 332 18.00 -2.57 -6.55
CA GLY A 332 17.85 -1.67 -7.70
C GLY A 332 16.40 -1.31 -8.04
N LYS A 333 15.45 -2.23 -7.84
CA LYS A 333 14.02 -2.02 -8.04
C LYS A 333 13.45 -0.88 -7.19
N SER A 334 14.02 -0.62 -6.01
CA SER A 334 13.63 0.53 -5.18
C SER A 334 13.93 1.89 -5.80
N VAL A 335 14.84 1.95 -6.77
CA VAL A 335 15.29 3.18 -7.43
C VAL A 335 14.75 3.29 -8.85
N CYS A 336 14.85 2.20 -9.61
CA CYS A 336 14.48 2.15 -11.02
C CYS A 336 13.38 1.11 -11.24
N ALA A 337 12.20 1.57 -11.65
CA ALA A 337 11.08 0.70 -11.99
C ALA A 337 11.31 -0.02 -13.33
N ALA A 338 12.04 0.60 -14.27
CA ALA A 338 12.36 -0.02 -15.56
C ALA A 338 13.69 0.47 -16.13
N ALA A 339 14.70 -0.40 -16.19
CA ALA A 339 15.96 -0.13 -16.88
C ALA A 339 15.83 -0.25 -18.41
N GLU A 340 16.75 0.37 -19.14
CA GLU A 340 16.82 0.28 -20.60
C GLU A 340 17.16 -1.16 -21.06
N ARG A 341 16.46 -1.62 -22.10
CA ARG A 341 16.61 -3.00 -22.63
C ARG A 341 16.65 -3.09 -24.15
N THR A 342 16.17 -2.07 -24.83
CA THR A 342 15.93 -2.07 -26.28
C THR A 342 16.96 -1.26 -27.05
N ASN A 343 17.49 -0.19 -26.46
CA ASN A 343 18.49 0.67 -27.09
C ASN A 343 19.89 0.43 -26.50
N PRO A 344 20.82 -0.22 -27.23
CA PRO A 344 22.17 -0.48 -26.75
C PRO A 344 22.98 0.78 -26.39
N ALA A 345 22.69 1.91 -27.03
CA ALA A 345 23.36 3.17 -26.71
C ALA A 345 22.96 3.71 -25.32
N ALA A 346 21.77 3.34 -24.84
CA ALA A 346 21.21 3.80 -23.57
C ALA A 346 21.22 2.73 -22.46
N TYR A 347 21.89 1.58 -22.66
CA TYR A 347 22.15 0.63 -21.57
C TYR A 347 22.88 1.29 -20.40
N GLY A 348 22.51 0.91 -19.19
CA GLY A 348 22.95 1.60 -17.97
C GLY A 348 22.09 2.79 -17.56
N THR A 349 21.05 3.14 -18.32
CA THR A 349 20.08 4.17 -17.92
C THR A 349 18.77 3.54 -17.44
N CYS A 350 18.04 4.32 -16.63
CA CYS A 350 16.69 4.01 -16.22
C CYS A 350 15.68 4.72 -17.13
N ARG A 351 14.67 4.00 -17.61
CA ARG A 351 13.55 4.55 -18.39
C ARG A 351 12.46 5.14 -17.50
N ALA A 352 12.23 4.55 -16.32
CA ALA A 352 11.25 5.02 -15.35
C ALA A 352 11.77 4.82 -13.93
N CYS A 353 11.91 5.92 -13.17
CA CYS A 353 12.31 5.86 -11.77
C CYS A 353 11.13 5.47 -10.88
N THR A 354 11.42 4.88 -9.73
CA THR A 354 10.44 4.60 -8.68
C THR A 354 10.03 5.92 -8.00
N HIS A 355 8.93 5.89 -7.23
CA HIS A 355 8.58 6.98 -6.33
C HIS A 355 9.77 7.37 -5.43
N SER A 356 9.83 8.63 -5.03
CA SER A 356 10.93 9.29 -4.34
C SER A 356 12.20 9.52 -5.18
N TYR A 357 12.14 9.27 -6.49
CA TYR A 357 13.23 9.57 -7.43
C TYR A 357 12.74 10.40 -8.63
N HIS A 358 13.55 11.38 -9.01
CA HIS A 358 13.40 12.17 -10.23
C HIS A 358 14.31 11.60 -11.33
N ARG A 359 13.76 11.47 -12.54
CA ARG A 359 14.51 11.00 -13.71
C ARG A 359 15.15 12.20 -14.43
N THR A 360 16.47 12.24 -14.49
CA THR A 360 17.21 13.25 -15.26
C THR A 360 17.07 13.02 -16.77
N SER A 361 17.42 14.03 -17.57
CA SER A 361 17.46 13.93 -19.04
C SER A 361 18.33 12.77 -19.53
N ASP A 362 19.43 12.50 -18.81
CA ASP A 362 20.39 11.45 -19.14
C ASP A 362 19.96 10.06 -18.65
N GLY A 363 18.76 9.95 -18.08
CA GLY A 363 18.17 8.69 -17.63
C GLY A 363 18.73 8.17 -16.31
N ILE A 364 19.24 9.05 -15.45
CA ILE A 364 19.69 8.72 -14.10
C ILE A 364 18.55 9.02 -13.12
N CYS A 365 18.34 8.13 -12.15
CA CYS A 365 17.40 8.37 -11.06
C CYS A 365 18.12 8.99 -9.87
N ILE A 366 17.76 10.23 -9.55
CA ILE A 366 18.27 10.94 -8.36
C ILE A 366 17.14 11.07 -7.35
N SER A 367 17.43 10.95 -6.05
CA SER A 367 16.41 11.05 -5.02
C SER A 367 15.78 12.44 -5.02
N CYS A 368 14.48 12.53 -4.73
CA CYS A 368 13.86 13.81 -4.39
C CYS A 368 14.61 14.41 -3.19
N THR A 369 14.93 15.70 -3.22
CA THR A 369 15.74 16.36 -2.19
C THR A 369 14.90 16.86 -1.03
N MET A 370 13.61 17.13 -1.27
CA MET A 370 12.69 17.54 -0.22
C MET A 370 12.45 16.38 0.74
N GLU A 371 12.76 16.63 2.01
CA GLU A 371 12.53 15.67 3.08
C GLU A 371 11.05 15.29 3.16
N GLY A 372 10.79 13.98 3.20
CA GLY A 372 9.42 13.46 3.25
C GLY A 372 8.67 13.53 1.92
N CYS A 373 9.32 13.89 0.82
CA CYS A 373 8.68 13.84 -0.50
C CYS A 373 8.58 12.40 -1.02
N PHE A 374 7.36 11.98 -1.37
CA PHE A 374 7.11 10.69 -2.01
C PHE A 374 7.14 10.77 -3.53
N GLN A 375 6.70 11.88 -4.11
CA GLN A 375 6.73 12.06 -5.56
C GLN A 375 7.16 13.47 -5.89
N CYS A 376 8.22 13.58 -6.69
CA CYS A 376 8.69 14.83 -7.25
C CYS A 376 8.45 14.88 -8.76
N SER A 377 8.29 16.09 -9.32
CA SER A 377 7.86 16.28 -10.71
C SER A 377 8.98 16.80 -11.61
N SER A 378 8.96 18.08 -11.97
CA SER A 378 9.83 18.75 -12.94
C SER A 378 11.29 18.84 -12.50
N SER A 379 11.54 18.74 -11.20
CA SER A 379 12.87 18.73 -10.60
C SER A 379 12.85 17.89 -9.31
N PRO A 380 13.99 17.43 -8.79
CA PRO A 380 14.04 16.67 -7.54
C PRO A 380 13.58 17.47 -6.31
N ASP A 381 13.49 18.80 -6.42
CA ASP A 381 13.15 19.69 -5.30
C ASP A 381 11.65 20.03 -5.26
N VAL A 382 10.90 19.77 -6.33
CA VAL A 382 9.46 20.09 -6.45
C VAL A 382 8.63 18.87 -6.11
N CYS A 383 7.96 18.89 -4.96
CA CYS A 383 7.16 17.78 -4.46
C CYS A 383 5.68 17.90 -4.82
N THR A 384 5.07 16.79 -5.24
CA THR A 384 3.64 16.69 -5.57
C THR A 384 2.87 15.83 -4.57
N SER A 385 3.54 14.96 -3.83
CA SER A 385 2.91 14.16 -2.77
C SER A 385 3.90 13.77 -1.67
N CYS A 386 3.40 13.68 -0.43
CA CYS A 386 4.22 13.40 0.74
C CYS A 386 4.26 11.92 1.07
N SER A 387 5.39 11.48 1.63
CA SER A 387 5.60 10.14 2.16
C SER A 387 4.85 9.94 3.45
N ASN A 388 4.60 8.69 3.80
CA ASN A 388 4.11 8.33 5.12
C ASN A 388 5.00 8.94 6.22
N GLY A 389 4.38 9.42 7.29
CA GLY A 389 5.01 10.21 8.35
C GLY A 389 5.07 11.71 8.04
N TYR A 390 4.49 12.17 6.93
CA TYR A 390 4.40 13.59 6.56
C TYR A 390 3.01 13.96 6.07
N TYR A 391 2.56 15.18 6.38
CA TYR A 391 1.34 15.78 5.84
C TYR A 391 1.68 16.91 4.87
N SER A 392 0.84 17.08 3.85
CA SER A 392 1.02 18.10 2.81
C SER A 392 0.42 19.44 3.21
N THR A 393 1.12 20.52 2.89
CA THR A 393 0.59 21.90 2.91
C THR A 393 0.84 22.53 1.55
N THR A 394 -0.14 23.22 0.97
CA THR A 394 0.00 23.88 -0.34
C THR A 394 0.96 25.06 -0.25
N ILE A 395 1.96 25.12 -1.13
CA ILE A 395 2.98 26.18 -1.15
C ILE A 395 2.55 27.38 -2.01
N SER A 396 1.81 27.12 -3.08
CA SER A 396 1.46 28.12 -4.10
C SER A 396 0.00 27.96 -4.57
N SER A 397 -0.50 28.97 -5.29
CA SER A 397 -1.85 29.00 -5.86
C SER A 397 -2.04 28.08 -7.08
N SER A 398 -0.97 27.42 -7.56
CA SER A 398 -1.06 26.28 -8.47
C SER A 398 -1.21 24.99 -7.67
N ALA A 399 -2.31 24.27 -7.84
CA ALA A 399 -2.76 23.16 -7.00
C ALA A 399 -1.83 21.93 -6.92
N ASP A 400 -0.69 21.93 -7.61
CA ASP A 400 0.15 20.74 -7.82
C ASP A 400 1.43 20.70 -6.96
N GLU A 401 1.80 21.78 -6.25
CA GLU A 401 3.04 21.85 -5.44
C GLU A 401 2.75 21.83 -3.93
N VAL A 402 3.35 20.86 -3.22
CA VAL A 402 3.13 20.65 -1.79
C VAL A 402 4.43 20.68 -0.98
N ARG A 403 4.34 21.19 0.26
CA ARG A 403 5.38 21.06 1.28
C ARG A 403 5.02 19.93 2.21
N CYS A 404 5.98 19.04 2.44
CA CYS A 404 5.83 17.94 3.37
C CYS A 404 6.35 18.34 4.75
N ASN A 405 5.49 18.28 5.76
CA ASN A 405 5.85 18.52 7.15
C ASN A 405 5.68 17.23 7.94
N ARG A 406 6.60 16.95 8.87
CA ARG A 406 6.55 15.73 9.68
C ARG A 406 5.27 15.65 10.51
N CYS A 407 4.70 14.45 10.55
CA CYS A 407 3.78 14.04 11.61
C CYS A 407 4.51 13.99 12.97
N ALA A 408 3.75 13.90 14.07
CA ALA A 408 4.33 13.53 15.36
C ALA A 408 5.11 12.20 15.23
N THR A 409 6.22 12.04 15.96
CA THR A 409 7.17 10.92 15.82
C THR A 409 6.54 9.52 15.86
N SER A 410 5.44 9.36 16.60
CA SER A 410 4.73 8.08 16.74
C SER A 410 3.68 7.83 15.65
N CYS A 411 3.53 8.75 14.70
CA CYS A 411 2.46 8.76 13.72
C CYS A 411 2.93 8.56 12.28
N LEU A 412 2.23 7.69 11.56
CA LEU A 412 2.46 7.36 10.16
C LEU A 412 1.54 8.12 9.20
N VAL A 413 0.27 8.35 9.58
CA VAL A 413 -0.69 9.08 8.75
C VAL A 413 -1.38 10.14 9.60
N CYS A 414 -1.18 11.41 9.24
CA CYS A 414 -1.68 12.57 9.96
C CYS A 414 -2.18 13.64 8.98
N THR A 415 -3.03 14.54 9.49
CA THR A 415 -3.47 15.75 8.76
C THR A 415 -2.76 17.02 9.22
N ASP A 416 -2.13 16.97 10.39
CA ASP A 416 -1.30 18.04 10.96
C ASP A 416 -0.21 17.46 11.88
N SER A 417 0.57 18.33 12.51
CA SER A 417 1.65 17.94 13.42
C SER A 417 1.19 17.46 14.80
N SER A 418 -0.12 17.48 15.10
CA SER A 418 -0.65 17.09 16.40
C SER A 418 -0.65 15.57 16.58
N PRO A 419 -0.19 15.04 17.73
CA PRO A 419 -0.32 13.61 18.04
C PRO A 419 -1.78 13.12 18.02
N SER A 420 -2.74 14.01 18.30
CA SER A 420 -4.17 13.68 18.40
C SER A 420 -4.87 13.47 17.06
N THR A 421 -4.31 13.94 15.95
CA THR A 421 -4.86 13.75 14.60
C THR A 421 -4.27 12.54 13.89
N CYS A 422 -3.52 11.72 14.63
CA CYS A 422 -2.90 10.52 14.11
C CYS A 422 -3.93 9.42 13.83
N SER A 423 -4.08 9.08 12.56
CA SER A 423 -5.00 8.02 12.11
C SER A 423 -4.34 6.64 12.03
N GLN A 424 -3.01 6.60 11.87
CA GLN A 424 -2.25 5.35 11.81
C GLN A 424 -0.89 5.52 12.49
N CYS A 425 -0.53 4.57 13.36
CA CYS A 425 0.73 4.60 14.10
C CYS A 425 1.91 4.14 13.25
N ALA A 426 3.09 4.69 13.52
CA ALA A 426 4.34 4.21 12.95
C ALA A 426 4.69 2.80 13.45
N PRO A 427 5.50 2.01 12.71
CA PRO A 427 5.96 0.70 13.18
C PRO A 427 6.58 0.77 14.58
N GLY A 428 6.19 -0.16 15.46
CA GLY A 428 6.59 -0.16 16.87
C GLY A 428 5.75 0.75 17.78
N TYR A 429 4.62 1.27 17.28
CA TYR A 429 3.65 2.04 18.04
C TYR A 429 2.23 1.52 17.80
N PHE A 430 1.33 1.74 18.75
CA PHE A 430 -0.07 1.31 18.70
C PHE A 430 -1.03 2.36 19.27
N GLY A 431 -2.33 2.20 18.99
CA GLY A 431 -3.40 3.03 19.54
C GLY A 431 -3.52 4.43 18.93
N PRO A 432 -3.87 4.57 17.64
CA PRO A 432 -4.20 5.86 17.07
C PRO A 432 -5.47 6.42 17.76
N ASN A 433 -5.50 7.74 18.01
CA ASN A 433 -6.59 8.50 18.67
C ASN A 433 -6.62 8.55 20.23
N SER A 434 -5.47 8.64 20.89
CA SER A 434 -5.43 9.16 22.27
C SER A 434 -5.08 10.65 22.28
N VAL A 435 -5.44 11.39 23.34
CA VAL A 435 -4.94 12.77 23.59
C VAL A 435 -3.40 12.84 23.53
N HIS A 436 -2.74 11.68 23.72
CA HIS A 436 -1.29 11.52 23.73
C HIS A 436 -0.71 11.00 22.39
N GLY A 437 -1.55 10.73 21.37
CA GLY A 437 -1.15 10.07 20.13
C GLY A 437 -0.86 8.57 20.28
N CYS A 438 -0.02 8.04 19.39
CA CYS A 438 0.37 6.62 19.39
C CYS A 438 1.43 6.29 20.45
N ILE A 439 1.25 5.16 21.14
CA ILE A 439 2.09 4.70 22.26
C ILE A 439 3.11 3.68 21.75
N ARG A 440 4.34 3.74 22.27
CA ARG A 440 5.38 2.75 21.93
C ARG A 440 5.05 1.37 22.45
N CYS A 441 5.37 0.34 21.66
CA CYS A 441 5.15 -1.05 22.01
C CYS A 441 5.87 -1.51 23.27
N ASP A 442 7.04 -0.94 23.59
CA ASP A 442 7.84 -1.28 24.77
C ASP A 442 7.53 -0.42 26.01
N ASP A 443 6.65 0.57 25.86
CA ASP A 443 6.38 1.53 26.92
C ASP A 443 5.31 1.05 27.89
N SER A 444 5.77 0.36 28.94
CA SER A 444 4.93 -0.10 30.05
C SER A 444 4.64 0.99 31.10
N THR A 445 5.13 2.22 30.91
CA THR A 445 5.10 3.29 31.92
C THR A 445 3.92 4.25 31.77
N VAL A 446 3.20 4.19 30.64
CA VAL A 446 2.00 4.99 30.39
C VAL A 446 0.89 4.63 31.41
N SER A 447 0.27 5.66 32.00
CA SER A 447 -0.83 5.50 32.96
C SER A 447 -2.14 5.20 32.21
N GLY A 448 -2.72 4.02 32.43
CA GLY A 448 -3.97 3.57 31.81
C GLY A 448 -4.05 2.06 31.62
N ASN A 449 -5.19 1.57 31.10
CA ASN A 449 -5.40 0.15 30.79
C ASN A 449 -4.65 -0.31 29.51
N LEU A 450 -4.37 0.64 28.60
CA LEU A 450 -3.63 0.42 27.36
C LEU A 450 -2.18 0.90 27.52
N LYS A 451 -1.27 -0.05 27.74
CA LYS A 451 0.19 0.19 27.87
C LYS A 451 0.97 -0.83 27.07
N GLY A 452 2.18 -0.45 26.66
CA GLY A 452 3.13 -1.33 25.99
C GLY A 452 3.60 -2.47 26.88
N ILE A 453 4.20 -3.48 26.24
CA ILE A 453 4.80 -4.66 26.88
C ILE A 453 6.31 -4.45 26.86
N LYS A 454 6.95 -4.38 28.03
CA LYS A 454 8.40 -4.17 28.14
C LYS A 454 9.16 -5.19 27.27
N GLY A 455 10.10 -4.71 26.45
CA GLY A 455 10.88 -5.54 25.54
C GLY A 455 10.24 -5.77 24.16
N CYS A 456 9.00 -5.31 23.98
CA CYS A 456 8.26 -5.50 22.74
C CYS A 456 8.60 -4.42 21.69
N LYS A 457 9.20 -4.83 20.58
CA LYS A 457 9.55 -3.99 19.42
C LYS A 457 8.37 -3.82 18.49
N GLN A 458 7.59 -4.88 18.26
CA GLN A 458 6.40 -4.84 17.44
C GLN A 458 5.20 -5.36 18.21
N CYS A 459 4.11 -4.62 18.16
CA CYS A 459 2.93 -4.93 18.93
C CYS A 459 1.68 -4.49 18.19
N GLN A 460 0.56 -5.01 18.64
CA GLN A 460 -0.74 -4.72 18.07
C GLN A 460 -1.78 -4.56 19.17
N LEU A 461 -2.83 -3.79 18.90
CA LEU A 461 -4.01 -3.80 19.76
C LEU A 461 -4.74 -5.14 19.66
N SER A 462 -5.14 -5.65 20.83
CA SER A 462 -6.10 -6.75 20.95
C SER A 462 -7.44 -6.33 20.33
N PHE A 463 -8.22 -7.31 19.89
CA PHE A 463 -9.53 -7.10 19.26
C PHE A 463 -10.50 -6.30 20.13
N SER A 464 -10.43 -6.44 21.46
CA SER A 464 -11.25 -5.66 22.40
C SER A 464 -10.79 -4.21 22.54
N GLY A 465 -9.66 -3.82 21.93
CA GLY A 465 -9.00 -2.54 22.14
C GLY A 465 -8.59 -2.30 23.59
N ALA A 466 -8.58 -3.34 24.44
CA ALA A 466 -8.35 -3.22 25.89
C ALA A 466 -6.93 -3.61 26.32
N SER A 467 -6.17 -4.28 25.45
CA SER A 467 -4.79 -4.71 25.73
C SER A 467 -3.95 -4.70 24.46
N VAL A 468 -2.64 -4.80 24.65
CA VAL A 468 -1.63 -4.86 23.59
C VAL A 468 -1.09 -6.28 23.53
N ILE A 469 -0.87 -6.80 22.33
CA ILE A 469 -0.27 -8.09 22.06
C ILE A 469 1.13 -7.85 21.53
N CYS A 470 2.13 -8.49 22.13
CA CYS A 470 3.48 -8.45 21.60
C CYS A 470 3.63 -9.46 20.46
N LEU A 471 4.23 -9.02 19.36
CA LEU A 471 4.41 -9.82 18.15
C LEU A 471 5.81 -10.44 18.08
N ASP A 472 6.74 -10.06 18.96
CA ASP A 472 8.09 -10.61 18.96
C ASP A 472 8.14 -12.01 19.60
N ASP A 473 8.86 -12.94 18.97
CA ASP A 473 8.99 -14.35 19.40
C ASP A 473 9.77 -14.55 20.72
N ASN A 474 10.38 -13.51 21.30
CA ASN A 474 11.18 -13.64 22.53
C ASN A 474 11.22 -12.34 23.39
N PRO A 475 10.26 -12.15 24.31
CA PRO A 475 10.14 -10.94 25.14
C PRO A 475 11.24 -10.76 26.20
N ASP A 476 12.09 -11.77 26.45
CA ASP A 476 13.13 -11.75 27.49
C ASP A 476 14.55 -11.45 26.95
N SER A 477 14.72 -11.20 25.64
CA SER A 477 16.04 -10.85 25.10
C SER A 477 16.41 -9.40 25.42
N SER A 478 17.37 -9.20 26.31
CA SER A 478 17.98 -7.89 26.56
C SER A 478 18.87 -7.50 25.37
N PHE A 479 18.28 -6.82 24.39
CA PHE A 479 19.05 -6.13 23.37
C PHE A 479 19.11 -4.63 23.66
N THR A 480 20.31 -4.15 23.96
CA THR A 480 20.65 -2.73 23.93
C THR A 480 20.64 -2.23 22.49
N LEU A 481 19.73 -1.31 22.15
CA LEU A 481 19.86 -0.52 20.93
C LEU A 481 21.18 0.27 20.97
N PRO A 482 21.86 0.45 19.82
CA PRO A 482 22.83 1.54 19.71
C PRO A 482 22.08 2.86 19.96
N PRO A 483 22.64 3.79 20.74
CA PRO A 483 21.96 5.03 21.08
C PRO A 483 21.57 5.81 19.83
N LEU A 484 20.36 6.38 19.87
CA LEU A 484 19.89 7.38 18.92
C LEU A 484 20.95 8.49 18.85
N ASP A 485 21.53 8.69 17.66
CA ASP A 485 22.54 9.72 17.39
C ASP A 485 21.91 11.13 17.51
N THR A 486 21.71 11.59 18.74
CA THR A 486 21.45 13.00 19.06
C THR A 486 22.64 13.66 19.77
N ASN A 487 23.81 13.01 19.83
CA ASN A 487 24.96 13.63 20.50
C ASN A 487 26.37 13.21 20.03
N LYS A 488 26.58 12.89 18.74
CA LYS A 488 27.93 12.71 18.19
C LYS A 488 28.66 14.01 17.87
N THR A 489 27.99 15.15 17.79
CA THR A 489 28.62 16.45 17.53
C THR A 489 29.32 17.02 18.77
N THR A 490 28.80 16.81 19.97
CA THR A 490 29.35 17.42 21.20
C THR A 490 30.53 16.64 21.79
N LEU A 491 30.58 15.31 21.62
CA LEU A 491 31.66 14.48 22.16
C LEU A 491 32.92 14.50 21.28
N VAL A 492 32.75 14.62 19.95
CA VAL A 492 33.88 14.73 19.01
C VAL A 492 34.61 16.07 19.21
N LEU A 493 33.91 17.15 19.52
CA LEU A 493 34.53 18.44 19.85
C LEU A 493 35.35 18.39 21.15
N SER A 494 34.90 17.68 22.20
CA SER A 494 35.62 17.61 23.48
C SER A 494 36.91 16.77 23.46
N ILE A 495 37.03 15.80 22.54
CA ILE A 495 38.22 14.93 22.45
C ILE A 495 39.16 15.38 21.32
N VAL A 496 38.62 15.89 20.20
CA VAL A 496 39.43 16.28 19.04
C VAL A 496 40.15 17.60 19.29
N LEU A 497 39.54 18.57 20.00
CA LEU A 497 40.22 19.84 20.33
C LEU A 497 41.50 19.66 21.18
N PRO A 498 41.48 18.91 22.31
CA PRO A 498 42.70 18.72 23.10
C PRO A 498 43.75 17.87 22.37
N ILE A 499 43.36 16.90 21.54
CA ILE A 499 44.29 16.11 20.73
C ILE A 499 44.94 16.98 19.63
N ILE A 500 44.17 17.83 18.95
CA ILE A 500 44.72 18.78 17.97
C ILE A 500 45.68 19.77 18.66
N ILE A 501 45.34 20.26 19.86
CA ILE A 501 46.23 21.14 20.65
C ILE A 501 47.52 20.41 21.04
N LEU A 502 47.47 19.13 21.43
CA LEU A 502 48.64 18.31 21.74
C LEU A 502 49.51 18.01 20.50
N ILE A 503 48.89 17.78 19.34
CA ILE A 503 49.61 17.58 18.07
C ILE A 503 50.26 18.88 17.60
N LEU A 504 49.57 20.02 17.75
CA LEU A 504 50.14 21.34 17.45
C LEU A 504 51.26 21.71 18.43
N ALA A 505 51.12 21.41 19.73
CA ALA A 505 52.17 21.64 20.71
C ALA A 505 53.41 20.78 20.45
N SER A 506 53.24 19.49 20.11
CA SER A 506 54.36 18.60 19.79
C SER A 506 55.09 18.98 18.50
N SER A 507 54.36 19.44 17.47
CA SER A 507 54.96 19.95 16.25
C SER A 507 55.66 21.31 16.47
N ILE A 508 55.14 22.20 17.31
CA ILE A 508 55.83 23.42 17.72
C ILE A 508 57.11 23.08 18.51
N ILE A 509 57.07 22.13 19.44
CA ILE A 509 58.26 21.69 20.19
C ILE A 509 59.31 21.10 19.24
N ALA A 510 58.90 20.27 18.27
CA ALA A 510 59.81 19.73 17.27
C ALA A 510 60.46 20.84 16.42
N VAL A 511 59.68 21.84 15.99
CA VAL A 511 60.21 23.01 15.26
C VAL A 511 61.16 23.82 16.13
N VAL A 512 60.86 24.05 17.41
CA VAL A 512 61.74 24.75 18.35
C VAL A 512 63.04 23.95 18.55
N ILE A 513 62.98 22.63 18.71
CA ILE A 513 64.18 21.78 18.81
C ILE A 513 65.03 21.86 17.54
N VAL A 514 64.41 21.83 16.37
CA VAL A 514 65.11 21.98 15.08
C VAL A 514 65.74 23.38 14.96
N LEU A 515 65.04 24.43 15.37
CA LEU A 515 65.56 25.81 15.35
C LEU A 515 66.68 26.01 16.37
N VAL A 516 66.59 25.42 17.56
CA VAL A 516 67.65 25.43 18.58
C VAL A 516 68.86 24.65 18.09
N ARG A 517 68.68 23.47 17.47
CA ARG A 517 69.76 22.70 16.84
C ARG A 517 70.41 23.48 15.70
N ARG A 518 69.63 24.14 14.85
CA ARG A 518 70.16 25.04 13.80
C ARG A 518 70.92 26.23 14.40
N LYS A 519 70.43 26.83 15.48
CA LYS A 519 71.09 27.95 16.17
C LYS A 519 72.38 27.52 16.88
N MET A 520 72.40 26.33 17.47
CA MET A 520 73.58 25.70 18.06
C MET A 520 74.61 25.34 16.97
N ALA A 521 74.19 24.77 15.84
CA ALA A 521 75.05 24.51 14.70
C ALA A 521 75.64 25.80 14.10
N LYS A 522 74.85 26.88 14.06
CA LYS A 522 75.32 28.21 13.61
C LYS A 522 76.32 28.83 14.59
N ARG A 523 76.13 28.65 15.91
CA ARG A 523 77.11 29.07 16.94
C ARG A 523 78.38 28.22 16.91
N LEU A 524 78.28 26.92 16.64
CA LEU A 524 79.43 26.04 16.48
C LEU A 524 80.24 26.40 15.22
N SER A 525 79.57 26.72 14.11
CA SER A 525 80.20 27.22 12.88
C SER A 525 80.88 28.58 13.08
N GLN A 526 80.28 29.51 13.85
CA GLN A 526 80.91 30.79 14.20
C GLN A 526 82.10 30.64 15.15
N SER A 527 82.04 29.69 16.09
CA SER A 527 83.15 29.37 17.00
C SER A 527 84.34 28.74 16.27
N ILE A 528 84.09 27.89 15.26
CA ILE A 528 85.13 27.28 14.42
C ILE A 528 85.74 28.33 13.47
N ALA A 529 84.94 29.30 12.98
CA ALA A 529 85.45 30.41 12.17
C ALA A 529 86.37 31.36 12.95
N SER A 530 86.12 31.58 14.25
CA SER A 530 87.01 32.37 15.12
C SER A 530 88.29 31.64 15.54
N VAL A 531 88.31 30.30 15.57
CA VAL A 531 89.52 29.51 15.87
C VAL A 531 90.40 29.33 14.61
N ALA A 532 89.80 29.22 13.42
CA ALA A 532 90.54 29.13 12.16
C ALA A 532 91.20 30.46 11.74
N LEU A 533 90.75 31.61 12.27
CA LEU A 533 91.38 32.91 12.01
C LEU A 533 92.61 33.17 12.89
N ASN A 534 92.74 32.51 14.05
CA ASN A 534 93.88 32.69 14.96
C ASN A 534 95.06 31.75 14.68
N THR A 535 94.92 30.75 13.80
CA THR A 535 96.04 29.90 13.37
C THR A 535 96.73 30.39 12.08
N VAL A 536 96.29 31.52 11.51
CA VAL A 536 96.91 32.15 10.32
C VAL A 536 97.72 33.41 10.67
N ILE A 537 97.73 33.88 11.92
CA ILE A 537 98.45 35.10 12.36
C ILE A 537 99.52 34.81 13.44
N SER A 538 100.14 33.63 13.41
CA SER A 538 101.33 33.35 14.22
C SER A 538 102.29 32.44 13.45
N GLY A 539 102.85 33.00 12.37
CA GLY A 539 104.26 32.80 12.08
C GLY A 539 105.11 33.71 12.94
#